data_AF-A0A921N1C2-F1
#
_entry.id   AF-A0A921N1C2-F1
#
_cell.length_a   1.000
_cell.length_b   1.000
_cell.length_c   1.000
_cell.angle_alpha   90.00
_cell.angle_beta   90.00
_cell.angle_gamma   90.00
#
_symmetry.space_group_name_H-M   'P 1'
#
loop_
_entity.id
_entity.type
_entity.pdbx_description
1 polymer ?
#
loop_
_entity_poly.entity_id
_entity_poly.type
_entity_poly.pdbx_seq_one_letter_code
_entity_poly.pdbx_strand_id
1 'polypeptide(L)'
;KLWSTVMNKIHKNLTKTDFKVPKNIYFTKINLIDGGKSSSGSNAAFIKGTGPSRYTSQSTKPSQSQENNNQAEENTTPETPTTPETPTTPETPTTPETPTTPETPAVQ
;
A
#
# COMPACT_ATOMS: atom_id res chain seq x y z
N LYS A 1 16.65 10.21 12.27
CA LYS A 1 17.80 10.24 11.32
C LYS A 1 18.62 8.93 11.31
N LEU A 2 18.61 8.12 12.38
CA LEU A 2 19.41 6.87 12.43
C LEU A 2 19.11 5.90 11.28
N TRP A 3 17.83 5.63 11.01
CA TRP A 3 17.42 4.69 9.96
C TRP A 3 17.94 5.06 8.57
N SER A 4 17.79 6.32 8.15
CA SER A 4 18.30 6.78 6.86
C SER A 4 19.83 6.69 6.78
N THR A 5 20.56 7.01 7.85
CA THR A 5 22.03 6.89 7.89
C THR A 5 22.50 5.44 7.71
N VAL A 6 21.84 4.50 8.39
CA VAL A 6 22.16 3.07 8.30
C VAL A 6 21.78 2.52 6.93
N MET A 7 20.55 2.77 6.46
CA MET A 7 20.06 2.28 5.16
C MET A 7 20.87 2.83 3.99
N ASN A 8 21.31 4.09 4.05
CA ASN A 8 22.18 4.65 3.01
C ASN A 8 23.53 3.92 2.90
N LYS A 9 24.12 3.49 4.03
CA LYS A 9 25.37 2.70 4.01
C LYS A 9 25.14 1.29 3.45
N ILE A 10 24.07 0.63 3.91
CA ILE A 10 23.74 -0.75 3.48
C ILE A 10 23.39 -0.79 1.99
N HIS A 11 22.62 0.18 1.48
CA HIS A 11 22.15 0.17 0.09
C HIS A 11 23.16 0.73 -0.93
N LYS A 12 24.30 1.31 -0.50
CA LYS A 12 25.25 2.02 -1.38
C LYS A 12 25.75 1.19 -2.57
N ASN A 13 25.90 -0.12 -2.39
CA ASN A 13 26.46 -1.03 -3.41
C ASN A 13 25.44 -2.08 -3.88
N LEU A 14 24.16 -1.90 -3.58
CA LEU A 14 23.11 -2.83 -4.02
C LEU A 14 22.53 -2.36 -5.34
N THR A 15 22.30 -3.31 -6.25
CA THR A 15 21.53 -3.04 -7.46
C THR A 15 20.07 -2.82 -7.11
N LYS A 16 19.46 -1.77 -7.67
CA LYS A 16 18.02 -1.56 -7.54
C LYS A 16 17.29 -2.78 -8.11
N THR A 17 16.44 -3.37 -7.28
CA THR A 17 15.59 -4.50 -7.67
C THR A 17 14.16 -4.00 -7.83
N ASP A 18 13.51 -4.35 -8.94
CA ASP A 18 12.12 -4.02 -9.16
C ASP A 18 11.21 -5.07 -8.50
N PHE A 19 10.15 -4.59 -7.85
CA PHE A 19 9.15 -5.48 -7.25
C PHE A 19 8.29 -6.12 -8.34
N LYS A 20 8.25 -7.46 -8.34
CA LYS A 20 7.35 -8.20 -9.22
C LYS A 20 5.91 -8.08 -8.70
N VAL A 21 5.03 -7.54 -9.54
CA VAL A 21 3.61 -7.37 -9.20
C VAL A 21 2.93 -8.75 -9.08
N PRO A 22 2.30 -9.07 -7.93
CA PRO A 22 1.48 -10.28 -7.75
C PRO A 22 0.26 -10.30 -8.67
N LYS A 23 -0.22 -11.50 -9.05
CA LYS A 23 -1.34 -11.69 -10.00
C LYS A 23 -2.66 -11.04 -9.58
N ASN A 24 -2.92 -10.92 -8.29
CA ASN A 24 -4.17 -10.37 -7.74
C ASN A 24 -4.10 -8.86 -7.50
N ILE A 25 -3.01 -8.19 -7.89
CA ILE A 25 -2.83 -6.75 -7.73
C ILE A 25 -2.98 -6.07 -9.10
N TYR A 26 -3.74 -4.98 -9.14
CA TYR A 26 -3.84 -4.12 -10.32
C TYR A 26 -3.60 -2.66 -9.93
N PHE A 27 -3.20 -1.87 -10.90
CA PHE A 27 -2.97 -0.45 -10.73
C PHE A 27 -4.04 0.35 -11.46
N THR A 28 -4.56 1.39 -10.82
CA THR A 28 -5.45 2.37 -11.46
C THR A 28 -5.10 3.77 -11.00
N LYS A 29 -5.39 4.75 -11.86
CA LYS A 29 -5.31 6.17 -11.49
C LYS A 29 -6.45 6.52 -10.54
N ILE A 30 -6.10 7.21 -9.47
CA ILE A 30 -7.03 7.75 -8.50
C ILE A 30 -6.83 9.25 -8.33
N ASN A 31 -7.92 9.92 -8.01
CA ASN A 31 -7.87 11.30 -7.53
C ASN A 31 -7.31 11.31 -6.09
N LEU A 32 -6.40 12.26 -5.81
CA LEU A 32 -5.68 12.36 -4.54
C LEU A 32 -6.57 12.91 -3.40
N ILE A 33 -7.72 13.50 -3.72
CA ILE A 33 -8.64 14.11 -2.76
C ILE A 33 -9.68 13.09 -2.28
N ASP A 34 -10.32 12.38 -3.23
CA ASP A 34 -11.50 11.54 -2.93
C ASP A 34 -11.27 10.03 -3.14
N GLY A 35 -10.10 9.62 -3.64
CA GLY A 35 -9.75 8.22 -3.90
C GLY A 35 -10.54 7.55 -5.05
N GLY A 36 -11.41 8.28 -5.74
CA GLY A 36 -12.21 7.76 -6.85
C GLY A 36 -11.37 7.48 -8.10
N LYS A 37 -11.85 6.58 -8.97
CA LYS A 37 -11.22 6.33 -10.27
C LYS A 37 -11.21 7.62 -11.08
N SER A 38 -10.06 7.95 -11.67
CA SER A 38 -9.89 9.16 -12.48
C SER A 38 -9.02 8.88 -13.70
N SER A 39 -9.16 9.68 -14.76
CA SER A 39 -8.25 9.68 -15.91
C SER A 39 -6.92 10.39 -15.59
N SER A 40 -6.91 11.24 -14.57
CA SER A 40 -5.77 12.00 -14.08
C SER A 40 -5.43 11.61 -12.62
N GLY A 41 -4.28 12.07 -12.11
CA GLY A 41 -3.84 11.76 -10.74
C GLY A 41 -2.82 10.63 -10.65
N SER A 42 -2.72 10.04 -9.45
CA SER A 42 -1.66 9.10 -9.07
C SER A 42 -2.08 7.65 -9.29
N ASN A 43 -1.13 6.81 -9.71
CA ASN A 43 -1.36 5.37 -9.76
C ASN A 43 -1.32 4.78 -8.35
N ALA A 44 -2.33 3.98 -8.01
CA ALA A 44 -2.40 3.23 -6.76
C ALA A 44 -2.64 1.74 -7.05
N ALA A 45 -2.09 0.88 -6.19
CA ALA A 45 -2.22 -0.57 -6.26
C ALA A 45 -3.42 -1.03 -5.43
N PHE A 46 -4.22 -1.95 -5.97
CA PHE A 46 -5.35 -2.54 -5.29
C PHE A 46 -5.37 -4.04 -5.48
N ILE A 47 -5.88 -4.76 -4.47
CA ILE A 47 -6.25 -6.16 -4.63
C ILE A 47 -7.50 -6.19 -5.51
N LYS A 48 -7.60 -7.18 -6.40
CA LYS A 48 -8.78 -7.36 -7.26
C LYS A 48 -10.04 -7.44 -6.40
N GLY A 49 -11.02 -6.57 -6.66
CA GLY A 49 -12.28 -6.47 -5.91
C GLY A 49 -12.26 -5.47 -4.74
N THR A 50 -11.11 -4.90 -4.39
CA THR A 50 -11.00 -3.95 -3.25
C THR A 50 -10.68 -2.52 -3.69
N GLY A 51 -10.55 -2.26 -4.99
CA GLY A 51 -10.29 -0.92 -5.49
C GLY A 51 -11.55 -0.07 -5.63
N PRO A 52 -11.38 1.23 -5.93
CA PRO A 52 -12.50 2.16 -6.01
C PRO A 52 -13.49 1.73 -7.09
N SER A 53 -14.76 1.62 -6.72
CA SER A 53 -15.86 1.35 -7.65
C SER A 53 -16.38 2.64 -8.29
N ARG A 54 -16.44 3.73 -7.52
CA ARG A 54 -16.88 5.05 -7.99
C ARG A 54 -15.78 5.77 -8.80
N TYR A 55 -16.22 6.48 -9.82
CA TYR A 55 -15.39 7.49 -10.48
C TYR A 55 -15.45 8.79 -9.67
N THR A 56 -14.36 9.57 -9.71
CA THR A 56 -14.37 10.90 -9.11
C THR A 56 -15.44 11.75 -9.79
N SER A 57 -16.31 12.34 -8.98
CA SER A 57 -17.44 13.17 -9.47
C SER A 57 -17.01 14.62 -9.71
N GLN A 58 -15.82 15.00 -9.25
CA GLN A 58 -15.31 16.36 -9.35
C GLN A 58 -14.43 16.51 -10.59
N SER A 59 -14.87 17.34 -11.53
CA SER A 59 -14.01 17.90 -12.58
C SER A 59 -12.88 18.68 -11.89
N THR A 60 -11.67 18.14 -11.85
CA THR A 60 -10.49 18.84 -11.34
C THR A 60 -10.01 19.87 -12.37
N LYS A 61 -10.79 20.92 -12.61
CA LYS A 61 -10.18 22.20 -12.93
C LYS A 61 -9.65 22.75 -11.60
N PRO A 62 -8.35 23.09 -11.46
CA PRO A 62 -7.90 23.77 -10.26
C PRO A 62 -8.53 25.17 -10.26
N SER A 63 -9.69 25.32 -9.64
CA SER A 63 -10.25 26.61 -9.30
C SER A 63 -9.83 26.92 -7.89
N GLN A 64 -8.99 27.94 -7.73
CA GLN A 64 -8.86 28.63 -6.46
C GLN A 64 -10.29 29.06 -6.04
N SER A 65 -10.62 28.75 -4.78
CA SER A 65 -11.76 29.30 -4.02
C SER A 65 -13.17 28.90 -4.48
N GLN A 66 -13.93 28.19 -3.64
CA GLN A 66 -15.00 28.77 -2.79
C GLN A 66 -15.94 27.67 -2.25
N GLU A 67 -16.19 27.81 -0.95
CA GLU A 67 -17.23 27.17 -0.14
C GLU A 67 -18.63 27.37 -0.74
N ASN A 68 -19.36 26.28 -1.03
CA ASN A 68 -20.81 26.25 -0.83
C ASN A 68 -21.37 24.82 -0.81
N ASN A 69 -22.19 24.56 0.20
CA ASN A 69 -23.01 23.36 0.38
C ASN A 69 -24.01 23.20 -0.78
N ASN A 70 -24.28 21.95 -1.20
CA ASN A 70 -25.66 21.47 -1.28
C ASN A 70 -25.70 19.95 -1.52
N GLN A 71 -26.59 19.35 -0.75
CA GLN A 71 -26.80 17.94 -0.46
C GLN A 71 -27.69 17.30 -1.54
N ALA A 72 -27.31 16.11 -2.00
CA ALA A 72 -28.23 15.18 -2.64
C ALA A 72 -27.98 13.81 -2.01
N GLU A 73 -28.68 13.55 -0.90
CA GLU A 73 -28.75 12.23 -0.27
C GLU A 73 -29.63 11.32 -1.13
N GLU A 74 -29.00 10.43 -1.89
CA GLU A 74 -29.69 9.23 -2.36
C GLU A 74 -29.45 8.13 -1.31
N ASN A 75 -30.45 7.94 -0.46
CA ASN A 75 -30.47 6.99 0.64
C ASN A 75 -30.50 5.56 0.10
N THR A 76 -29.33 5.00 -0.21
CA THR A 76 -29.18 3.56 -0.41
C THR A 76 -29.01 2.91 0.95
N THR A 77 -29.96 2.04 1.32
CA THR A 77 -29.91 1.29 2.57
C THR A 77 -28.60 0.51 2.61
N PRO A 78 -27.73 0.69 3.63
CA PRO A 78 -26.51 -0.09 3.72
C PRO A 78 -26.87 -1.57 3.92
N GLU A 79 -26.32 -2.45 3.08
CA GLU A 79 -26.38 -3.88 3.31
C GLU A 79 -25.76 -4.20 4.68
N THR A 80 -26.38 -5.12 5.43
CA THR A 80 -25.90 -5.50 6.75
C THR A 80 -24.49 -6.08 6.63
N PRO A 81 -23.47 -5.52 7.30
CA PRO A 81 -22.12 -6.04 7.23
C PRO A 81 -22.09 -7.46 7.81
N THR A 82 -21.57 -8.42 7.04
CA THR A 82 -21.32 -9.78 7.53
C THR A 82 -20.22 -9.73 8.60
N THR A 83 -20.43 -10.43 9.71
CA THR A 83 -19.45 -10.50 10.80
C THR A 83 -18.12 -11.09 10.27
N PRO A 84 -16.98 -10.41 10.45
CA PRO A 84 -15.68 -10.97 10.11
C PRO A 84 -15.41 -12.26 10.90
N GLU A 85 -14.84 -13.27 10.25
CA GLU A 85 -14.37 -14.48 10.94
C GLU A 85 -13.30 -14.12 11.98
N THR A 86 -13.29 -14.85 13.10
CA THR A 86 -12.30 -14.62 14.16
C THR A 86 -10.93 -15.07 13.65
N PRO A 87 -9.89 -14.21 13.71
CA PRO A 87 -8.55 -14.61 13.28
C PRO A 87 -8.03 -15.75 14.16
N THR A 88 -7.43 -16.76 13.53
CA THR A 88 -6.75 -17.86 14.23
C THR A 88 -5.48 -17.34 14.92
N THR A 89 -5.18 -17.84 16.12
CA THR A 89 -3.96 -17.49 16.85
C THR A 89 -2.72 -17.91 16.05
N PRO A 90 -1.75 -17.00 15.79
CA PRO A 90 -0.49 -17.36 15.16
C PRO A 90 0.30 -18.37 16.00
N GLU A 91 0.98 -19.31 15.35
CA GLU A 91 1.90 -20.22 16.04
C GLU A 91 3.08 -19.46 16.64
N THR A 92 3.62 -19.99 17.74
CA THR A 92 4.78 -19.40 18.41
C THR A 92 6.04 -19.69 17.57
N PRO A 93 6.85 -18.68 17.22
CA PRO A 93 8.09 -18.90 16.48
C PRO A 93 9.09 -19.72 17.29
N THR A 94 9.76 -20.67 16.66
CA THR A 94 10.84 -21.45 17.26
C THR A 94 12.12 -20.61 17.41
N THR A 95 12.85 -20.82 18.51
CA THR A 95 14.12 -20.13 18.76
C THR A 95 15.16 -20.47 17.68
N PRO A 96 15.84 -19.47 17.08
CA PRO A 96 16.92 -19.71 16.14
C PRO A 96 18.12 -20.40 16.81
N GLU A 97 18.80 -21.28 16.07
CA GLU A 97 20.07 -21.88 16.52
C GLU A 97 21.19 -20.84 16.55
N THR A 98 22.12 -21.01 17.50
CA THR A 98 23.29 -20.14 17.66
C THR A 98 24.28 -20.39 16.52
N PRO A 99 24.73 -19.35 15.79
CA PRO A 99 25.71 -19.53 14.73
C PRO A 99 27.07 -19.96 15.29
N THR A 100 27.71 -20.92 14.64
CA THR A 100 29.09 -21.35 14.94
C THR A 100 30.10 -20.39 14.31
N THR A 101 31.16 -20.06 15.03
CA THR A 101 32.24 -19.18 14.57
C THR A 101 33.01 -19.83 13.40
N PRO A 102 33.28 -19.12 12.30
CA PRO A 102 34.12 -19.63 11.21
C PRO A 102 35.57 -19.82 11.67
N GLU A 103 36.19 -20.94 11.29
CA GLU A 103 37.63 -21.12 11.46
C GLU A 103 38.42 -20.26 10.46
N THR A 104 39.49 -19.65 10.94
CA THR A 104 40.37 -18.77 10.16
C THR A 104 41.15 -19.59 9.12
N PRO A 105 41.17 -19.21 7.83
CA PRO A 105 41.95 -19.91 6.83
C PRO A 105 43.45 -19.69 7.07
N ALA A 106 44.21 -20.78 7.20
CA ALA A 106 45.67 -20.75 7.23
C ALA A 106 46.19 -20.42 5.83
N VAL A 107 46.93 -19.32 5.72
CA VAL A 107 47.59 -18.89 4.49
C VAL A 107 48.85 -19.75 4.31
N GLN A 108 48.93 -20.51 3.22
CA GLN A 108 50.16 -21.16 2.75
C GLN A 108 50.78 -20.35 1.62
#